data_AF-A0A5D0UYL0-F1
#
_entry.id   AF-A0A5D0UYL0-F1
#
_cell.length_a   1.000
_cell.length_b   1.000
_cell.length_c   1.000
_cell.angle_alpha   90.00
_cell.angle_beta   90.00
_cell.angle_gamma   90.00
#
_symmetry.space_group_name_H-M   'P 1'
#
loop_
_entity.id
_entity.type
_entity.pdbx_description
1 polymer ?
#
loop_
_entity_poly.entity_id
_entity_poly.type
_entity_poly.pdbx_seq_one_letter_code
_entity_poly.pdbx_strand_id
1 'polypeptide(L)'
;MNPGKPAPRVVAEEDLAGFTAGQFLAVMKAVTMILTLPQSAADHVDALVVATGQGEEWRLTHAIRSWEADPALRHLLVANGNPAEQTYVEITLDYLRSLGLRRTNGVQLQAEPAPNTGLQAAWIVNQVRTRGITSLALAVSPYHLARVYLTVLRAFTRAGFRLPLIPLPVAVSPDTPVPETGATAYDLVPGEIKRILTYMDDGWVATPEEVQQYLRWLWSQHSALLVTSPS
;
A
#
# COMPACT_ATOMS: atom_id res chain seq x y z
N MET A 1 8.09 -4.38 -26.42
CA MET A 1 7.00 -4.03 -25.49
C MET A 1 6.39 -2.73 -25.95
N ASN A 2 5.06 -2.65 -26.06
CA ASN A 2 4.36 -1.44 -26.50
C ASN A 2 4.22 -0.52 -25.27
N PRO A 3 4.81 0.68 -25.24
CA PRO A 3 4.99 1.48 -24.01
C PRO A 3 3.70 2.06 -23.41
N GLY A 4 2.52 1.76 -23.99
CA GLY A 4 1.22 2.28 -23.56
C GLY A 4 0.21 1.26 -23.03
N LYS A 5 0.55 -0.04 -22.92
CA LYS A 5 -0.36 -1.04 -22.33
C LYS A 5 0.05 -1.36 -20.89
N PRO A 6 -0.86 -1.24 -19.91
CA PRO A 6 -0.58 -1.66 -18.54
C PRO A 6 -0.24 -3.15 -18.52
N ALA A 7 0.75 -3.54 -17.72
CA ALA A 7 1.15 -4.94 -17.57
C ALA A 7 -0.06 -5.79 -17.13
N PRO A 8 -0.26 -6.99 -17.71
CA PRO A 8 -1.39 -7.85 -17.39
C PRO A 8 -1.41 -8.23 -15.89
N ARG A 9 -2.61 -8.30 -15.30
CA ARG A 9 -2.82 -8.50 -13.85
C ARG A 9 -2.53 -9.94 -13.41
N VAL A 10 -2.99 -10.89 -14.19
CA VAL A 10 -2.59 -12.30 -14.12
C VAL A 10 -1.53 -12.51 -15.20
N VAL A 11 -0.44 -13.18 -14.84
CA VAL A 11 0.68 -13.45 -15.75
C VAL A 11 0.96 -14.94 -15.73
N ALA A 12 1.38 -15.48 -16.87
CA ALA A 12 1.78 -16.87 -16.96
C ALA A 12 3.23 -17.04 -16.51
N GLU A 13 3.74 -18.28 -16.42
CA GLU A 13 5.15 -18.49 -16.05
C GLU A 13 6.11 -17.94 -17.13
N GLU A 14 5.72 -18.02 -18.40
CA GLU A 14 6.57 -17.53 -19.50
C GLU A 14 6.74 -16.00 -19.46
N ASP A 15 5.79 -15.30 -18.85
CA ASP A 15 5.86 -13.85 -18.61
C ASP A 15 6.99 -13.45 -17.64
N LEU A 16 7.56 -14.41 -16.92
CA LEU A 16 8.66 -14.24 -15.95
C LEU A 16 10.03 -14.64 -16.52
N ALA A 17 10.09 -15.25 -17.70
CA ALA A 17 11.31 -15.85 -18.28
C ALA A 17 12.47 -14.86 -18.52
N GLY A 18 12.22 -13.55 -18.48
CA GLY A 18 13.24 -12.50 -18.63
C GLY A 18 13.97 -12.12 -17.34
N PHE A 19 13.56 -12.65 -16.18
CA PHE A 19 14.15 -12.32 -14.88
C PHE A 19 15.00 -13.47 -14.33
N THR A 20 16.11 -13.10 -13.68
CA THR A 20 17.03 -14.06 -13.08
C THR A 20 16.55 -14.53 -11.71
N ALA A 21 16.98 -15.72 -11.29
CA ALA A 21 16.73 -16.22 -9.93
C ALA A 21 17.25 -15.26 -8.83
N GLY A 22 18.35 -14.55 -9.11
CA GLY A 22 18.89 -13.53 -8.21
C GLY A 22 17.93 -12.34 -8.02
N GLN A 23 17.30 -11.88 -9.09
CA GLN A 23 16.28 -10.82 -9.03
C GLN A 23 15.03 -11.27 -8.25
N PHE A 24 14.54 -12.48 -8.49
CA PHE A 24 13.43 -13.04 -7.69
C PHE A 24 13.78 -13.13 -6.21
N LEU A 25 14.96 -13.66 -5.88
CA LEU A 25 15.42 -13.76 -4.50
C LEU A 25 15.54 -12.38 -3.83
N ALA A 26 15.97 -11.37 -4.56
CA ALA A 26 16.08 -10.00 -4.05
C ALA A 26 14.69 -9.42 -3.70
N VAL A 27 13.69 -9.60 -4.58
CA VAL A 27 12.31 -9.21 -4.31
C VAL A 27 11.74 -9.98 -3.13
N MET A 28 11.90 -11.30 -3.10
CA MET A 28 11.40 -12.13 -1.99
C MET A 28 12.01 -11.71 -0.65
N LYS A 29 13.31 -11.42 -0.60
CA LYS A 29 13.96 -10.86 0.60
C LYS A 29 13.29 -9.55 1.04
N ALA A 30 13.09 -8.60 0.13
CA ALA A 30 12.45 -7.33 0.45
C ALA A 30 11.02 -7.53 0.99
N VAL A 31 10.22 -8.35 0.32
CA VAL A 31 8.84 -8.70 0.74
C VAL A 31 8.84 -9.33 2.12
N THR A 32 9.65 -10.37 2.34
CA THR A 32 9.74 -11.03 3.65
C THR A 32 10.13 -10.06 4.74
N MET A 33 11.15 -9.22 4.53
CA MET A 33 11.58 -8.26 5.55
C MET A 33 10.53 -7.18 5.85
N ILE A 34 9.79 -6.70 4.84
CA ILE A 34 8.66 -5.78 5.06
C ILE A 34 7.61 -6.46 5.95
N LEU A 35 7.25 -7.71 5.64
CA LEU A 35 6.22 -8.46 6.39
C LEU A 35 6.66 -8.90 7.80
N THR A 36 7.95 -8.79 8.14
CA THR A 36 8.43 -9.02 9.52
C THR A 36 8.18 -7.83 10.46
N LEU A 37 7.74 -6.68 9.94
CA LEU A 37 7.36 -5.56 10.78
C LEU A 37 6.13 -5.94 11.63
N PRO A 38 6.14 -5.63 12.94
CA PRO A 38 5.05 -6.00 13.83
C PRO A 38 3.79 -5.24 13.45
N GLN A 39 2.72 -5.96 13.14
CA GLN A 39 1.44 -5.36 12.73
C GLN A 39 0.83 -4.50 13.84
N SER A 40 1.05 -4.83 15.10
CA SER A 40 0.61 -4.02 16.25
C SER A 40 1.19 -2.61 16.26
N ALA A 41 2.29 -2.35 15.55
CA ALA A 41 2.80 -0.98 15.39
C ALA A 41 1.81 -0.07 14.65
N ALA A 42 0.88 -0.64 13.87
CA ALA A 42 -0.20 0.09 13.21
C ALA A 42 -1.24 0.66 14.20
N ASP A 43 -1.28 0.18 15.45
CA ASP A 43 -2.16 0.72 16.50
C ASP A 43 -1.57 1.97 17.18
N HIS A 44 -0.37 2.38 16.76
CA HIS A 44 0.39 3.47 17.36
C HIS A 44 0.84 4.51 16.33
N VAL A 45 0.37 4.39 15.09
CA VAL A 45 0.68 5.37 14.04
C VAL A 45 -0.22 6.59 14.15
N ASP A 46 0.19 7.68 13.51
CA ASP A 46 -0.57 8.91 13.43
C ASP A 46 -1.66 8.86 12.35
N ALA A 47 -1.39 8.14 11.26
CA ALA A 47 -2.27 8.06 10.10
C ALA A 47 -2.50 6.62 9.61
N LEU A 48 -3.75 6.33 9.25
CA LEU A 48 -4.11 5.14 8.49
C LEU A 48 -4.32 5.53 7.03
N VAL A 49 -3.74 4.75 6.11
CA VAL A 49 -3.78 5.05 4.68
C VAL A 49 -4.37 3.88 3.90
N VAL A 50 -5.33 4.17 3.05
CA VAL A 50 -5.96 3.19 2.15
C VAL A 50 -5.61 3.54 0.71
N ALA A 51 -4.87 2.66 0.06
CA ALA A 51 -4.68 2.68 -1.39
C ALA A 51 -5.80 1.86 -2.03
N THR A 52 -6.78 2.54 -2.63
CA THR A 52 -7.87 1.87 -3.34
C THR A 52 -7.35 1.21 -4.61
N GLY A 53 -8.12 0.23 -5.08
CA GLY A 53 -7.77 -0.59 -6.23
C GLY A 53 -9.01 -1.18 -6.84
N GLN A 54 -8.98 -2.49 -7.04
CA GLN A 54 -9.81 -3.25 -7.96
C GLN A 54 -11.23 -3.55 -7.44
N GLY A 55 -11.91 -2.54 -6.89
CA GLY A 55 -13.26 -2.67 -6.32
C GLY A 55 -13.30 -3.26 -4.91
N GLU A 56 -12.15 -3.33 -4.25
CA GLU A 56 -11.94 -4.07 -3.01
C GLU A 56 -12.45 -3.29 -1.78
N GLU A 57 -13.77 -3.25 -1.59
CA GLU A 57 -14.40 -2.57 -0.44
C GLU A 57 -13.91 -3.07 0.92
N TRP A 58 -13.37 -4.30 0.99
CA TRP A 58 -12.74 -4.81 2.21
C TRP A 58 -11.55 -3.96 2.67
N ARG A 59 -10.82 -3.29 1.77
CA ARG A 59 -9.74 -2.36 2.16
C ARG A 59 -10.30 -1.17 2.93
N LEU A 60 -11.39 -0.60 2.41
CA LEU A 60 -12.08 0.54 3.00
C LEU A 60 -12.74 0.16 4.31
N THR A 61 -13.53 -0.90 4.35
CA THR A 61 -14.24 -1.33 5.55
C THR A 61 -13.30 -1.77 6.67
N HIS A 62 -12.18 -2.44 6.35
CA HIS A 62 -11.15 -2.75 7.34
C HIS A 62 -10.57 -1.49 7.95
N ALA A 63 -10.13 -0.53 7.11
CA ALA A 63 -9.54 0.71 7.59
C ALA A 63 -10.53 1.59 8.36
N ILE A 64 -11.78 1.66 7.92
CA ILE A 64 -12.86 2.37 8.63
C ILE A 64 -13.07 1.76 10.02
N ARG A 65 -13.06 0.42 10.16
CA ARG A 65 -13.20 -0.21 11.49
C ARG A 65 -12.05 0.14 12.41
N SER A 66 -10.80 0.09 11.93
CA SER A 66 -9.63 0.50 12.72
C SER A 66 -9.71 1.98 13.11
N TRP A 67 -10.07 2.83 12.16
CA TRP A 67 -10.29 4.26 12.38
C TRP A 67 -11.36 4.54 13.42
N GLU A 68 -12.52 3.86 13.36
CA GLU A 68 -13.59 4.06 14.34
C GLU A 68 -13.24 3.49 15.72
N ALA A 69 -12.47 2.40 15.77
CA ALA A 69 -12.07 1.74 17.01
C ALA A 69 -10.98 2.50 17.78
N ASP A 70 -10.14 3.29 17.10
CA ASP A 70 -9.03 4.01 17.72
C ASP A 70 -9.19 5.55 17.63
N PRO A 71 -9.66 6.20 18.71
CA PRO A 71 -9.68 7.65 18.86
C PRO A 71 -8.33 8.35 18.73
N ALA A 72 -7.22 7.66 18.96
CA ALA A 72 -5.87 8.23 18.90
C ALA A 72 -5.38 8.44 17.46
N LEU A 73 -5.88 7.66 16.49
CA LEU A 73 -5.64 7.93 15.07
C LEU A 73 -6.18 9.33 14.72
N ARG A 74 -5.29 10.19 14.22
CA ARG A 74 -5.62 11.58 13.89
C ARG A 74 -5.96 11.76 12.41
N HIS A 75 -5.48 10.86 11.56
CA HIS A 75 -5.66 10.94 10.12
C HIS A 75 -6.11 9.62 9.49
N LEU A 76 -7.09 9.70 8.60
CA LEU A 76 -7.46 8.65 7.66
C LEU A 76 -7.28 9.19 6.25
N LEU A 77 -6.32 8.67 5.50
CA LEU A 77 -6.05 9.08 4.12
C LEU A 77 -6.58 8.01 3.16
N VAL A 78 -7.52 8.37 2.29
CA VAL A 78 -8.07 7.45 1.29
C VAL A 78 -7.71 7.95 -0.10
N ALA A 79 -6.79 7.24 -0.76
CA ALA A 79 -6.40 7.53 -2.13
C ALA A 79 -7.47 7.04 -3.11
N ASN A 80 -7.65 7.76 -4.22
CA ASN A 80 -8.69 7.44 -5.21
C ASN A 80 -8.22 6.31 -6.15
N GLY A 81 -9.16 5.73 -6.89
CA GLY A 81 -8.92 4.60 -7.78
C GLY A 81 -8.65 5.00 -9.23
N ASN A 82 -8.51 4.00 -10.08
CA ASN A 82 -8.36 4.17 -11.51
C ASN A 82 -9.75 4.21 -12.19
N PRO A 83 -10.14 5.34 -12.82
CA PRO A 83 -11.47 5.49 -13.42
C PRO A 83 -11.69 4.61 -14.66
N ALA A 84 -10.63 3.96 -15.17
CA ALA A 84 -10.74 3.00 -16.27
C ALA A 84 -11.09 1.57 -15.80
N GLU A 85 -11.12 1.30 -14.49
CA GLU A 85 -11.53 0.00 -13.94
C GLU A 85 -13.05 -0.15 -13.97
N GLN A 86 -13.54 -1.36 -14.27
CA GLN A 86 -14.99 -1.63 -14.32
C GLN A 86 -15.62 -1.49 -12.94
N THR A 87 -14.84 -1.79 -11.91
CA THR A 87 -15.26 -1.69 -10.50
C THR A 87 -14.97 -0.32 -9.89
N TYR A 88 -14.62 0.68 -10.70
CA TYR A 88 -14.34 2.02 -10.18
C TYR A 88 -15.60 2.62 -9.54
N VAL A 89 -15.43 3.13 -8.33
CA VAL A 89 -16.42 3.94 -7.62
C VAL A 89 -15.72 5.21 -7.16
N GLU A 90 -16.38 6.35 -7.35
CA GLU A 90 -15.87 7.61 -6.83
C GLU A 90 -15.87 7.58 -5.30
N ILE A 91 -14.69 7.80 -4.71
CA ILE A 91 -14.53 7.79 -3.26
C ILE A 91 -14.99 9.14 -2.68
N THR A 92 -16.25 9.18 -2.27
CA THR A 92 -16.86 10.34 -1.60
C THR A 92 -17.04 10.09 -0.10
N LEU A 93 -17.27 11.16 0.67
CA LEU A 93 -17.54 11.04 2.10
C LEU A 93 -18.83 10.24 2.35
N ASP A 94 -19.86 10.43 1.53
CA ASP A 94 -21.12 9.71 1.67
C ASP A 94 -20.98 8.22 1.34
N TYR A 95 -20.13 7.89 0.35
CA TYR A 95 -19.78 6.50 0.09
C TYR A 95 -19.08 5.87 1.31
N LEU A 96 -18.08 6.53 1.90
CA LEU A 96 -17.42 6.00 3.10
C LEU A 96 -18.37 5.88 4.30
N ARG A 97 -19.32 6.82 4.45
CA ARG A 97 -20.37 6.73 5.48
C ARG A 97 -21.27 5.51 5.29
N SER A 98 -21.61 5.18 4.04
CA SER A 98 -22.37 3.96 3.73
C SER A 98 -21.63 2.68 4.14
N LEU A 99 -20.28 2.73 4.15
CA LEU A 99 -19.40 1.66 4.63
C LEU A 99 -19.15 1.68 6.14
N GLY A 100 -19.79 2.61 6.87
CA GLY A 100 -19.75 2.68 8.34
C GLY A 100 -18.88 3.79 8.92
N LEU A 101 -18.31 4.69 8.10
CA LEU A 101 -17.57 5.85 8.61
C LEU A 101 -18.50 6.82 9.36
N ARG A 102 -18.13 7.18 10.58
CA ARG A 102 -18.85 8.14 11.44
C ARG A 102 -17.97 9.32 11.81
N ARG A 103 -16.72 9.07 12.20
CA ARG A 103 -15.72 10.09 12.52
C ARG A 103 -15.14 10.67 11.23
N THR A 104 -15.46 11.93 10.95
CA THR A 104 -15.03 12.61 9.71
C THR A 104 -13.89 13.60 9.92
N ASN A 105 -13.68 14.08 11.15
CA ASN A 105 -12.54 14.92 11.50
C ASN A 105 -11.23 14.16 11.30
N GLY A 106 -10.35 14.68 10.44
CA GLY A 106 -9.07 14.04 10.10
C GLY A 106 -9.11 13.16 8.84
N VAL A 107 -10.29 12.91 8.27
CA VAL A 107 -10.45 12.14 7.02
C VAL A 107 -10.08 12.98 5.82
N GLN A 108 -9.22 12.44 4.94
CA GLN A 108 -8.76 13.07 3.71
C GLN A 108 -9.00 12.16 2.54
N LEU A 109 -9.69 12.68 1.53
CA LEU A 109 -9.99 11.95 0.31
C LEU A 109 -9.19 12.57 -0.82
N GLN A 110 -8.55 11.74 -1.63
CA GLN A 110 -7.95 12.20 -2.87
C GLN A 110 -9.08 12.57 -3.84
N ALA A 111 -9.26 13.86 -4.10
CA ALA A 111 -10.32 14.33 -5.00
C ALA A 111 -10.11 13.84 -6.44
N GLU A 112 -8.89 13.91 -6.95
CA GLU A 112 -8.60 13.51 -8.32
C GLU A 112 -8.43 11.99 -8.47
N PRO A 113 -8.89 11.39 -9.58
CA PRO A 113 -8.66 9.99 -9.86
C PRO A 113 -7.16 9.65 -9.89
N ALA A 114 -6.80 8.44 -9.45
CA ALA A 114 -5.42 7.97 -9.44
C ALA A 114 -5.29 6.68 -10.27
N PRO A 115 -5.04 6.80 -11.59
CA PRO A 115 -4.96 5.63 -12.50
C PRO A 115 -3.81 4.66 -12.20
N ASN A 116 -2.89 5.00 -11.29
CA ASN A 116 -1.82 4.12 -10.87
C ASN A 116 -1.37 4.39 -9.42
N THR A 117 -0.71 3.40 -8.84
CA THR A 117 -0.19 3.47 -7.46
C THR A 117 0.86 4.57 -7.27
N GLY A 118 1.55 5.01 -8.32
CA GLY A 118 2.52 6.11 -8.24
C GLY A 118 1.85 7.45 -7.91
N LEU A 119 0.70 7.74 -8.52
CA LEU A 119 -0.10 8.94 -8.22
C LEU A 119 -0.70 8.90 -6.81
N GLN A 120 -1.17 7.72 -6.38
CA GLN A 120 -1.61 7.51 -4.99
C GLN A 120 -0.46 7.79 -4.01
N ALA A 121 0.73 7.25 -4.27
CA ALA A 121 1.92 7.47 -3.44
C ALA A 121 2.34 8.95 -3.37
N ALA A 122 2.35 9.65 -4.51
CA ALA A 122 2.65 11.08 -4.54
C ALA A 122 1.65 11.89 -3.71
N TRP A 123 0.36 11.57 -3.82
CA TRP A 123 -0.68 12.21 -3.00
C TRP A 123 -0.50 11.92 -1.51
N ILE A 124 -0.20 10.67 -1.12
CA ILE A 124 0.07 10.29 0.28
C ILE A 124 1.24 11.13 0.84
N VAL A 125 2.36 11.21 0.12
CA VAL A 125 3.54 11.99 0.53
C VAL A 125 3.18 13.47 0.73
N ASN A 126 2.35 14.03 -0.17
CA ASN A 126 1.89 15.40 -0.04
C ASN A 126 1.03 15.60 1.22
N GLN A 127 0.06 14.71 1.47
CA GLN A 127 -0.77 14.79 2.69
C GLN A 127 0.07 14.70 3.96
N VAL A 128 1.06 13.80 3.98
CA VAL A 128 1.96 13.64 5.12
C VAL A 128 2.71 14.93 5.41
N ARG A 129 3.29 15.55 4.38
CA ARG A 129 4.02 16.81 4.54
C ARG A 129 3.11 17.95 4.98
N THR A 130 1.98 18.15 4.31
CA THR A 130 1.05 19.26 4.59
C THR A 130 0.45 19.18 5.98
N ARG A 131 0.29 17.98 6.52
CA ARG A 131 -0.39 17.75 7.80
C ARG A 131 0.56 17.48 8.96
N GLY A 132 1.86 17.39 8.70
CA GLY A 132 2.85 17.04 9.71
C GLY A 132 2.64 15.64 10.28
N ILE A 133 2.20 14.69 9.43
CA ILE A 133 2.02 13.29 9.84
C ILE A 133 3.39 12.69 10.14
N THR A 134 3.53 12.06 11.31
CA THR A 134 4.83 11.56 11.78
C THR A 134 5.03 10.07 11.61
N SER A 135 3.97 9.29 11.42
CA SER A 135 3.99 7.85 11.19
C SER A 135 2.71 7.41 10.47
N LEU A 136 2.75 6.35 9.66
CA LEU A 136 1.55 5.86 8.99
C LEU A 136 1.53 4.34 8.78
N ALA A 137 0.32 3.78 8.74
CA ALA A 137 0.06 2.40 8.38
C ALA A 137 -0.61 2.32 6.99
N LEU A 138 -0.18 1.35 6.17
CA LEU A 138 -0.73 1.10 4.84
C LEU A 138 -1.70 -0.08 4.86
N ALA A 139 -3.01 0.21 4.88
CA ALA A 139 -4.07 -0.78 4.77
C ALA A 139 -4.30 -1.18 3.30
N VAL A 140 -3.74 -2.32 2.89
CA VAL A 140 -3.79 -2.82 1.51
C VAL A 140 -4.03 -4.31 1.51
N SER A 141 -4.66 -4.83 0.45
CA SER A 141 -4.81 -6.28 0.29
C SER A 141 -3.45 -6.98 0.17
N PRO A 142 -3.31 -8.20 0.74
CA PRO A 142 -2.00 -8.84 0.89
C PRO A 142 -1.19 -8.98 -0.39
N TYR A 143 -1.82 -9.35 -1.52
CA TYR A 143 -1.14 -9.56 -2.80
C TYR A 143 -0.49 -8.26 -3.34
N HIS A 144 -1.06 -7.10 -3.05
CA HIS A 144 -0.64 -5.79 -3.57
C HIS A 144 0.23 -5.00 -2.57
N LEU A 145 0.15 -5.36 -1.28
CA LEU A 145 0.78 -4.63 -0.17
C LEU A 145 2.26 -4.32 -0.41
N ALA A 146 3.05 -5.31 -0.84
CA ALA A 146 4.48 -5.11 -1.06
C ALA A 146 4.76 -4.03 -2.11
N ARG A 147 4.06 -4.07 -3.26
CA ARG A 147 4.26 -3.07 -4.31
C ARG A 147 3.82 -1.68 -3.86
N VAL A 148 2.69 -1.55 -3.16
CA VAL A 148 2.26 -0.25 -2.60
C VAL A 148 3.31 0.28 -1.63
N TYR A 149 3.78 -0.56 -0.70
CA TYR A 149 4.79 -0.20 0.28
C TYR A 149 6.06 0.33 -0.39
N LEU A 150 6.60 -0.42 -1.37
CA LEU A 150 7.81 -0.01 -2.11
C LEU A 150 7.60 1.27 -2.92
N THR A 151 6.40 1.47 -3.49
CA THR A 151 6.07 2.69 -4.25
C THR A 151 6.01 3.90 -3.33
N VAL A 152 5.35 3.78 -2.17
CA VAL A 152 5.24 4.85 -1.17
C VAL A 152 6.60 5.16 -0.57
N LEU A 153 7.39 4.15 -0.22
CA LEU A 153 8.76 4.34 0.25
C LEU A 153 9.62 5.10 -0.78
N ARG A 154 9.54 4.72 -2.05
CA ARG A 154 10.24 5.40 -3.14
C ARG A 154 9.81 6.85 -3.28
N ALA A 155 8.52 7.13 -3.13
CA ALA A 155 7.97 8.48 -3.17
C ALA A 155 8.51 9.34 -2.02
N PHE A 156 8.61 8.80 -0.80
CA PHE A 156 9.26 9.49 0.33
C PHE A 156 10.74 9.78 0.08
N THR A 157 11.49 8.78 -0.40
CA THR A 157 12.91 8.94 -0.75
C THR A 157 13.10 10.06 -1.78
N ARG A 158 12.30 10.08 -2.84
CA ARG A 158 12.33 11.14 -3.86
C ARG A 158 11.96 12.51 -3.30
N ALA A 159 11.07 12.55 -2.32
CA ALA A 159 10.66 13.77 -1.64
C ALA A 159 11.67 14.26 -0.58
N GLY A 160 12.75 13.50 -0.32
CA GLY A 160 13.86 13.90 0.54
C GLY A 160 13.64 13.68 2.03
N PHE A 161 12.66 12.85 2.44
CA PHE A 161 12.42 12.55 3.84
C PHE A 161 12.00 11.10 4.08
N ARG A 162 12.02 10.66 5.34
CA ARG A 162 11.63 9.32 5.78
C ARG A 162 10.70 9.44 6.97
N LEU A 163 9.79 8.49 7.13
CA LEU A 163 8.96 8.33 8.32
C LEU A 163 8.61 6.86 8.54
N PRO A 164 8.19 6.47 9.75
CA PRO A 164 7.68 5.13 10.01
C PRO A 164 6.48 4.78 9.14
N LEU A 165 6.71 3.83 8.26
CA LEU A 165 5.76 3.20 7.35
C LEU A 165 5.52 1.76 7.83
N ILE A 166 4.32 1.46 8.32
CA ILE A 166 3.94 0.14 8.82
C ILE A 166 3.04 -0.57 7.79
N PRO A 167 3.39 -1.78 7.32
CA PRO A 167 2.50 -2.55 6.46
C PRO A 167 1.34 -3.11 7.27
N LEU A 168 0.10 -2.87 6.83
CA LEU A 168 -1.11 -3.41 7.45
C LEU A 168 -1.88 -4.25 6.42
N PRO A 169 -1.62 -5.56 6.31
CA PRO A 169 -2.36 -6.42 5.40
C PRO A 169 -3.83 -6.51 5.83
N VAL A 170 -4.74 -6.19 4.92
CA VAL A 170 -6.17 -6.34 5.16
C VAL A 170 -6.53 -7.82 5.29
N ALA A 171 -7.21 -8.19 6.37
CA ALA A 171 -7.65 -9.56 6.62
C ALA A 171 -8.76 -9.96 5.65
N VAL A 172 -8.39 -10.72 4.62
CA VAL A 172 -9.29 -11.29 3.61
C VAL A 172 -8.76 -12.68 3.25
N SER A 173 -9.65 -13.64 2.98
CA SER A 173 -9.21 -14.97 2.54
C SER A 173 -8.45 -14.85 1.21
N PRO A 174 -7.30 -15.52 1.04
CA PRO A 174 -6.57 -15.50 -0.23
C PRO A 174 -7.37 -16.10 -1.40
N ASP A 175 -8.38 -16.93 -1.11
CA ASP A 175 -9.32 -17.50 -2.08
C ASP A 175 -10.45 -16.53 -2.49
N THR A 176 -10.55 -15.37 -1.85
CA THR A 176 -11.57 -14.37 -2.19
C THR A 176 -11.27 -13.78 -3.56
N PRO A 177 -12.19 -13.89 -4.53
CA PRO A 177 -12.00 -13.29 -5.85
C PRO A 177 -11.95 -11.75 -5.77
N VAL A 178 -10.98 -11.15 -6.44
CA VAL A 178 -10.90 -9.69 -6.59
C VAL A 178 -11.98 -9.22 -7.58
N PRO A 179 -12.82 -8.22 -7.22
CA PRO A 179 -14.02 -7.87 -8.00
C PRO A 179 -13.75 -7.56 -9.48
N GLU A 180 -12.69 -6.83 -9.77
CA GLU A 180 -12.35 -6.40 -11.13
C GLU A 180 -11.88 -7.54 -12.05
N THR A 181 -11.25 -8.59 -11.51
CA THR A 181 -10.63 -9.65 -12.34
C THR A 181 -11.26 -11.02 -12.13
N GLY A 182 -12.00 -11.23 -11.05
CA GLY A 182 -12.43 -12.56 -10.59
C GLY A 182 -11.29 -13.48 -10.15
N ALA A 183 -10.05 -12.99 -10.14
CA ALA A 183 -8.86 -13.75 -9.80
C ALA A 183 -8.61 -13.75 -8.28
N THR A 184 -7.99 -14.80 -7.77
CA THR A 184 -7.61 -14.91 -6.35
C THR A 184 -6.28 -14.23 -6.07
N ALA A 185 -5.90 -14.14 -4.78
CA ALA A 185 -4.58 -13.62 -4.41
C ALA A 185 -3.44 -14.46 -5.03
N TYR A 186 -3.63 -15.79 -5.14
CA TYR A 186 -2.63 -16.70 -5.72
C TYR A 186 -2.34 -16.37 -7.19
N ASP A 187 -3.37 -16.01 -7.95
CA ASP A 187 -3.27 -15.68 -9.38
C ASP A 187 -2.62 -14.31 -9.60
N LEU A 188 -2.79 -13.38 -8.66
CA LEU A 188 -2.35 -11.98 -8.78
C LEU A 188 -0.90 -11.76 -8.31
N VAL A 189 -0.42 -12.55 -7.35
CA VAL A 189 0.95 -12.41 -6.80
C VAL A 189 2.03 -12.46 -7.89
N PRO A 190 2.03 -13.42 -8.85
CA PRO A 190 3.02 -13.44 -9.92
C PRO A 190 3.07 -12.14 -10.73
N GLY A 191 1.89 -11.55 -11.01
CA GLY A 191 1.78 -10.28 -11.72
C GLY A 191 2.34 -9.10 -10.92
N GLU A 192 2.13 -9.10 -9.60
CA GLU A 192 2.71 -8.11 -8.70
C GLU A 192 4.23 -8.22 -8.60
N ILE A 193 4.79 -9.43 -8.57
CA ILE A 193 6.24 -9.66 -8.62
C ILE A 193 6.83 -9.16 -9.94
N LYS A 194 6.21 -9.50 -11.08
CA LYS A 194 6.63 -8.99 -12.40
C LYS A 194 6.66 -7.46 -12.43
N ARG A 195 5.62 -6.81 -11.88
CA ARG A 195 5.56 -5.34 -11.77
C ARG A 195 6.67 -4.79 -10.89
N ILE A 196 6.91 -5.37 -9.70
CA ILE A 196 7.99 -4.91 -8.81
C ILE A 196 9.33 -4.98 -9.53
N LEU A 197 9.63 -6.09 -10.21
CA LEU A 197 10.86 -6.27 -10.96
C LEU A 197 11.01 -5.24 -12.08
N THR A 198 9.98 -5.07 -12.90
CA THR A 198 9.98 -4.10 -14.01
C THR A 198 10.14 -2.66 -13.49
N TYR A 199 9.35 -2.29 -12.48
CA TYR A 199 9.28 -0.92 -11.97
C TYR A 199 10.49 -0.52 -11.13
N MET A 200 11.24 -1.51 -10.64
CA MET A 200 12.49 -1.25 -9.92
C MET A 200 13.57 -0.75 -10.88
N ASP A 201 13.68 -1.34 -12.06
CA ASP A 201 14.60 -0.89 -13.11
C ASP A 201 14.23 0.52 -13.62
N ASP A 202 12.93 0.83 -13.69
CA ASP A 202 12.41 2.17 -14.03
C ASP A 202 12.49 3.17 -12.84
N GLY A 203 12.91 2.70 -11.67
CA GLY A 203 13.04 3.49 -10.44
C GLY A 203 11.71 4.00 -9.86
N TRP A 204 10.58 3.39 -10.21
CA TRP A 204 9.22 3.73 -9.74
C TRP A 204 8.90 3.12 -8.37
N VAL A 205 9.56 2.03 -8.00
CA VAL A 205 9.48 1.42 -6.66
C VAL A 205 10.84 1.41 -5.98
N ALA A 206 10.86 1.23 -4.66
CA ALA A 206 12.10 1.20 -3.90
C ALA A 206 12.90 -0.10 -4.19
N THR A 207 14.23 0.01 -4.27
CA THR A 207 15.09 -1.17 -4.45
C THR A 207 15.27 -1.95 -3.13
N PRO A 208 15.68 -3.22 -3.16
CA PRO A 208 16.01 -4.01 -1.98
C PRO A 208 17.03 -3.32 -1.06
N GLU A 209 18.03 -2.64 -1.62
CA GLU A 209 19.02 -1.87 -0.87
C GLU A 209 18.37 -0.68 -0.16
N GLU A 210 17.49 0.05 -0.84
CA GLU A 210 16.73 1.15 -0.24
C GLU A 210 15.84 0.65 0.90
N VAL A 211 15.16 -0.49 0.72
CA VAL A 211 14.36 -1.14 1.78
C VAL A 211 15.24 -1.51 2.95
N GLN A 212 16.39 -2.13 2.72
CA GLN A 212 17.29 -2.54 3.79
C GLN A 212 17.81 -1.32 4.58
N GLN A 213 18.21 -0.26 3.90
CA GLN A 213 18.64 0.99 4.54
C GLN A 213 17.50 1.63 5.34
N TYR A 214 16.29 1.64 4.78
CA TYR A 214 15.10 2.14 5.44
C TYR A 214 14.76 1.34 6.70
N LEU A 215 14.74 0.00 6.63
CA LEU A 215 14.40 -0.85 7.77
C LEU A 215 15.44 -0.72 8.89
N ARG A 216 16.74 -0.65 8.56
CA ARG A 216 17.79 -0.36 9.56
C ARG A 216 17.53 0.97 10.26
N TRP A 217 17.20 2.02 9.50
CA TRP A 217 16.86 3.32 10.04
C TRP A 217 15.64 3.22 10.97
N LEU A 218 14.56 2.59 10.50
CA LEU A 218 13.31 2.42 11.24
C LEU A 218 13.55 1.74 12.60
N TRP A 219 14.26 0.62 12.62
CA TRP A 219 14.60 -0.10 13.86
C TRP A 219 15.54 0.70 14.78
N SER A 220 16.47 1.49 14.22
CA SER A 220 17.40 2.28 15.02
C SER A 220 16.78 3.52 15.67
N GLN A 221 15.81 4.16 14.99
CA GLN A 221 15.24 5.45 15.40
C GLN A 221 13.84 5.33 16.01
N HIS A 222 13.12 4.26 15.69
CA HIS A 222 11.72 4.09 16.05
C HIS A 222 11.43 2.70 16.65
N SER A 223 12.41 2.08 17.30
CA SER A 223 12.22 0.79 17.99
C SER A 223 11.03 0.82 18.94
N ALA A 224 10.84 1.92 19.68
CA ALA A 224 9.69 2.10 20.57
C ALA A 224 8.35 1.89 19.84
N LEU A 225 8.16 2.47 18.66
CA LEU A 225 6.95 2.26 17.87
C LEU A 225 6.72 0.77 17.53
N LEU A 226 7.80 0.02 17.29
CA LEU A 226 7.75 -1.36 16.84
C LEU A 226 7.58 -2.38 17.97
N VAL A 227 8.15 -2.11 19.15
CA VAL A 227 8.19 -3.10 20.25
C VAL A 227 7.18 -2.83 21.36
N THR A 228 6.45 -1.71 21.29
CA THR A 228 5.43 -1.42 22.30
C THR A 228 4.30 -2.45 22.17
N SER A 229 4.10 -3.24 23.22
CA SER A 229 2.93 -4.10 23.36
C SER A 229 1.71 -3.25 23.66
N PRO A 230 0.50 -3.65 23.20
CA PRO A 230 -0.73 -2.96 23.60
C PRO A 230 -0.82 -2.89 25.12
N SER A 231 -1.12 -1.69 25.63
CA SER A 231 -1.33 -1.44 27.06
C SER A 231 -2.70 -1.95 27.51
#